data_AF-A0A7J6TI47-F1
#
_entry.id   AF-A0A7J6TI47-F1
#
_cell.length_a   1.000
_cell.length_b   1.000
_cell.length_c   1.000
_cell.angle_alpha   90.00
_cell.angle_beta   90.00
_cell.angle_gamma   90.00
#
_symmetry.space_group_name_H-M   'P 1'
#
loop_
_entity.id
_entity.type
_entity.pdbx_description
1 polymer ?
#
loop_
_entity_poly.entity_id
_entity_poly.type
_entity_poly.pdbx_seq_one_letter_code
_entity_poly.pdbx_strand_id
1 'polypeptide(L)'
;NRDEKLNKMMDESGFGDDIFSMFKSVPYQPNLLNTVMFLVKSSQQVAVLVVNYKGRPWMQGYLENRALFLSAFLCGAGLFILASGIIPPLNHFLELMVLPDDLRNRVLGFLCIHNKASIIDEA
;
A
#
# COMPACT_ATOMS: atom_id res chain seq x y z
N ASN A 1 -7.62 16.57 -47.39
CA ASN A 1 -7.48 15.71 -46.20
C ASN A 1 -6.11 15.85 -45.56
N ARG A 2 -5.86 16.96 -44.85
CA ARG A 2 -4.67 17.10 -43.99
C ARG A 2 -4.91 16.47 -42.62
N ASP A 3 -6.15 16.54 -42.14
CA ASP A 3 -6.55 16.01 -40.83
C ASP A 3 -6.49 14.49 -40.78
N GLU A 4 -6.86 13.79 -41.87
CA GLU A 4 -6.63 12.34 -42.00
C GLU A 4 -5.15 11.95 -41.97
N LYS A 5 -4.28 12.77 -42.59
CA LYS A 5 -2.85 12.52 -42.60
C LYS A 5 -2.23 12.74 -41.22
N LEU A 6 -2.74 13.71 -40.47
CA LEU A 6 -2.37 13.97 -39.07
C LEU A 6 -2.86 12.84 -38.15
N ASN A 7 -4.12 12.41 -38.28
CA ASN A 7 -4.65 11.28 -37.50
C ASN A 7 -3.87 9.99 -37.77
N LYS A 8 -3.49 9.73 -39.03
CA LYS A 8 -2.66 8.58 -39.39
C LYS A 8 -1.22 8.68 -38.84
N MET A 9 -0.64 9.88 -38.77
CA MET A 9 0.67 10.08 -38.13
C MET A 9 0.60 9.94 -36.61
N MET A 10 -0.52 10.33 -35.99
CA MET A 10 -0.73 10.12 -34.55
C MET A 10 -0.86 8.63 -34.23
N ASP A 11 -1.57 7.86 -35.06
CA ASP A 11 -1.71 6.40 -34.96
C ASP A 11 -0.37 5.66 -35.26
N GLU A 12 0.37 6.09 -36.30
CA GLU A 12 1.70 5.55 -36.63
C GLU A 12 2.78 5.92 -35.61
N SER A 13 2.60 7.05 -34.90
CA SER A 13 3.59 7.48 -33.91
C SER A 13 3.62 6.59 -32.67
N GLY A 14 2.56 5.78 -32.44
CA GLY A 14 2.44 4.54 -31.65
C GLY A 14 2.94 4.55 -30.21
N PHE A 15 4.02 5.25 -29.94
CA PHE A 15 4.83 5.34 -28.72
C PHE A 15 4.00 5.51 -27.44
N GLY A 16 2.92 6.28 -27.45
CA GLY A 16 2.04 6.42 -26.29
C GLY A 16 1.26 5.15 -25.99
N ASP A 17 0.65 4.55 -27.02
CA ASP A 17 -0.14 3.33 -26.93
C ASP A 17 0.76 2.08 -26.83
N ASP A 18 1.96 2.11 -27.40
CA ASP A 18 2.99 1.09 -27.33
C ASP A 18 3.62 1.05 -25.94
N ILE A 19 3.92 2.20 -25.33
CA ILE A 19 4.37 2.26 -23.94
C ILE A 19 3.25 1.83 -23.00
N PHE A 20 2.03 2.33 -23.20
CA PHE A 20 0.89 1.95 -22.37
C PHE A 20 0.57 0.45 -22.49
N SER A 21 0.59 -0.10 -23.70
CA SER A 21 0.41 -1.53 -23.95
C SER A 21 1.58 -2.36 -23.43
N MET A 22 2.82 -1.86 -23.51
CA MET A 22 3.99 -2.50 -22.91
C MET A 22 3.83 -2.59 -21.38
N PHE A 23 3.44 -1.51 -20.71
CA PHE A 23 3.14 -1.53 -19.27
C PHE A 23 1.95 -2.43 -18.92
N LYS A 24 0.94 -2.52 -19.81
CA LYS A 24 -0.23 -3.39 -19.64
C LYS A 24 0.07 -4.87 -19.93
N SER A 25 1.07 -5.15 -20.76
CA SER A 25 1.37 -6.50 -21.27
C SER A 25 2.19 -7.37 -20.32
N VAL A 26 2.78 -6.78 -19.26
CA VAL A 26 3.52 -7.56 -18.26
C VAL A 26 2.50 -8.30 -17.38
N PRO A 27 2.42 -9.64 -17.44
CA PRO A 27 1.50 -10.38 -16.59
C PRO A 27 1.94 -10.24 -15.13
N TYR A 28 0.97 -10.09 -14.23
CA TYR A 28 1.25 -10.04 -12.80
C TYR A 28 1.93 -11.35 -12.36
N GLN A 29 3.08 -11.21 -11.71
CA GLN A 29 3.78 -12.33 -11.08
C GLN A 29 4.02 -11.99 -9.60
N PRO A 30 3.58 -12.85 -8.67
CA PRO A 30 3.82 -12.64 -7.24
C PRO A 30 5.32 -12.65 -6.98
N ASN A 31 5.81 -11.59 -6.34
CA ASN A 31 7.23 -11.43 -6.03
C ASN A 31 7.42 -10.76 -4.66
N LEU A 32 8.65 -10.83 -4.14
CA LEU A 32 9.03 -10.24 -2.86
C LEU A 32 8.76 -8.73 -2.81
N LEU A 33 9.04 -8.02 -3.90
CA LEU A 33 8.85 -6.57 -3.97
C LEU A 33 7.38 -6.18 -3.85
N ASN A 34 6.47 -6.90 -4.53
CA ASN A 34 5.03 -6.69 -4.45
C ASN A 34 4.54 -6.88 -3.02
N THR A 35 5.06 -7.90 -2.34
CA THR A 35 4.72 -8.18 -0.94
C THR A 35 5.17 -7.06 -0.02
N VAL A 36 6.44 -6.63 -0.12
CA VAL A 36 6.95 -5.51 0.69
C VAL A 36 6.20 -4.22 0.38
N MET A 37 5.98 -3.92 -0.90
CA MET A 37 5.25 -2.73 -1.34
C MET A 37 3.81 -2.72 -0.84
N PHE A 38 3.14 -3.87 -0.86
CA PHE A 38 1.80 -4.01 -0.29
C PHE A 38 1.82 -3.67 1.20
N LEU A 39 2.71 -4.28 1.98
CA LEU A 39 2.81 -4.04 3.43
C LEU A 39 3.11 -2.56 3.76
N VAL A 40 4.07 -1.95 3.05
CA VAL A 40 4.44 -0.55 3.25
C VAL A 40 3.29 0.38 2.85
N LYS A 41 2.65 0.15 1.70
CA LYS A 41 1.52 0.97 1.25
C LYS A 41 0.33 0.88 2.19
N SER A 42 0.00 -0.31 2.69
CA SER A 42 -1.06 -0.49 3.66
C SER A 42 -0.75 0.22 4.98
N SER A 43 0.49 0.15 5.47
CA SER A 43 0.90 0.91 6.66
C SER A 43 0.81 2.42 6.46
N GLN A 44 1.23 2.90 5.28
CA GLN A 44 1.14 4.30 4.92
C GLN A 44 -0.32 4.79 4.87
N GLN A 45 -1.25 3.96 4.38
CA GLN A 45 -2.68 4.31 4.37
C GLN A 45 -3.21 4.52 5.79
N VAL A 46 -2.82 3.67 6.74
CA VAL A 46 -3.17 3.84 8.15
C VAL A 46 -2.56 5.11 8.70
N ALA A 47 -1.28 5.37 8.45
CA ALA A 47 -0.60 6.58 8.92
C ALA A 47 -1.26 7.85 8.38
N VAL A 48 -1.60 7.88 7.09
CA VAL A 48 -2.31 9.02 6.48
C VAL A 48 -3.68 9.22 7.12
N LEU A 49 -4.41 8.16 7.46
CA LEU A 49 -5.69 8.26 8.14
C LEU A 49 -5.55 8.85 9.55
N VAL A 50 -4.51 8.45 10.29
CA VAL A 50 -4.20 8.95 11.65
C VAL A 50 -3.81 10.43 11.58
N VAL A 51 -2.75 10.78 10.83
CA VAL A 51 -2.23 12.17 10.79
C VAL A 51 -3.22 13.19 10.21
N ASN A 52 -4.17 12.76 9.38
CA ASN A 52 -5.21 13.64 8.85
C ASN A 52 -6.47 13.71 9.73
N TYR A 53 -6.53 12.94 10.80
CA TYR A 53 -7.67 12.99 11.71
C TYR A 53 -7.63 14.30 12.51
N LYS A 54 -8.62 15.16 12.29
CA LYS A 54 -8.76 16.40 13.07
C LYS A 54 -9.59 16.11 14.31
N GLY A 55 -8.96 16.20 15.47
CA GLY A 55 -9.62 16.08 16.77
C GLY A 55 -10.40 17.33 17.20
N ARG A 56 -10.36 17.63 18.50
CA ARG A 56 -11.11 18.72 19.17
C ARG A 56 -10.86 20.10 18.52
N PRO A 57 -11.83 21.05 18.59
CA PRO A 57 -13.04 21.06 19.44
C PRO A 57 -14.31 20.44 18.82
N TRP A 58 -14.31 20.02 17.55
CA TRP A 58 -15.52 19.59 16.84
C TRP A 58 -15.66 18.06 16.69
N MET A 59 -14.60 17.30 16.94
CA MET A 59 -14.58 15.83 16.95
C MET A 59 -13.82 15.30 18.17
N GLN A 60 -14.12 14.05 18.56
CA GLN A 60 -13.37 13.32 19.59
C GLN A 60 -11.92 13.16 19.13
N GLY A 61 -10.95 13.20 20.05
CA GLY A 61 -9.56 12.92 19.70
C GLY A 61 -9.39 11.50 19.15
N TYR A 62 -8.32 11.24 18.42
CA TYR A 62 -8.01 9.91 17.87
C TYR A 62 -8.06 8.78 18.93
N LEU A 63 -7.49 9.04 20.11
CA LEU A 63 -7.51 8.09 21.23
C LEU A 63 -8.87 8.00 21.94
N GLU A 64 -9.75 8.99 21.78
CA GLU A 64 -11.09 9.01 22.36
C GLU A 64 -12.10 8.27 21.46
N ASN A 65 -11.87 8.28 20.14
CA ASN A 65 -12.69 7.55 19.20
C ASN A 65 -12.26 6.07 19.12
N ARG A 66 -12.91 5.25 19.97
CA ARG A 66 -12.64 3.81 20.06
C ARG A 66 -12.77 3.07 18.72
N ALA A 67 -13.68 3.50 17.83
CA ALA A 67 -13.87 2.83 16.55
C ALA A 67 -12.67 3.05 15.61
N LEU A 68 -12.15 4.28 15.57
CA LEU A 68 -11.02 4.65 14.73
C LEU A 68 -9.69 4.13 15.29
N PHE A 69 -9.51 4.18 16.60
CA PHE A 69 -8.37 3.56 17.26
C PHE A 69 -8.34 2.04 17.05
N LEU A 70 -9.49 1.36 17.21
CA LEU A 70 -9.58 -0.08 17.04
C LEU A 70 -9.33 -0.49 15.59
N SER A 71 -9.84 0.26 14.60
CA SER A 71 -9.60 -0.05 13.18
C SER A 71 -8.13 0.12 12.80
N ALA A 72 -7.48 1.19 13.26
CA ALA A 72 -6.04 1.39 13.06
C ALA A 72 -5.21 0.29 13.72
N PHE A 73 -5.56 -0.09 14.96
CA PHE A 73 -4.90 -1.17 15.68
C PHE A 73 -5.08 -2.53 14.96
N LEU A 74 -6.30 -2.85 14.53
CA LEU A 74 -6.58 -4.08 13.78
C LEU A 74 -5.83 -4.12 12.45
N CYS A 75 -5.71 -2.98 11.76
CA CYS A 75 -4.97 -2.88 10.52
C CYS A 75 -3.47 -3.11 10.75
N GLY A 76 -2.89 -2.46 11.77
CA GLY A 76 -1.51 -2.70 12.20
C GLY A 76 -1.26 -4.16 12.56
N ALA A 77 -2.09 -4.75 13.42
CA ALA A 77 -1.99 -6.16 13.81
C ALA A 77 -2.13 -7.11 12.61
N GLY A 78 -3.04 -6.82 11.69
CA GLY A 78 -3.20 -7.57 10.43
C GLY A 78 -1.93 -7.55 9.59
N LEU A 79 -1.26 -6.40 9.48
CA LEU A 79 0.03 -6.29 8.78
C LEU A 79 1.13 -7.13 9.43
N PHE A 80 1.18 -7.18 10.77
CA PHE A 80 2.13 -8.08 11.46
C PHE A 80 1.86 -9.55 11.15
N ILE A 81 0.59 -9.96 11.13
CA ILE A 81 0.18 -11.34 10.83
C ILE A 81 0.56 -11.70 9.38
N LEU A 82 0.26 -10.81 8.43
CA LEU A 82 0.57 -10.97 7.00
C LEU A 82 2.08 -11.04 6.75
N ALA A 83 2.84 -10.12 7.32
CA ALA A 83 4.30 -10.09 7.21
C ALA A 83 4.96 -11.29 7.89
N SER A 84 4.37 -11.80 8.98
CA SER A 84 4.86 -13.00 9.68
C SER A 84 4.59 -14.29 8.91
N GLY A 85 3.59 -14.30 8.01
CA GLY A 85 3.22 -15.47 7.24
C GLY A 85 2.50 -16.56 8.03
N ILE A 86 1.91 -16.20 9.19
CA ILE A 86 1.27 -17.16 10.10
C ILE A 86 -0.02 -17.76 9.51
N ILE A 87 -0.67 -17.04 8.59
CA ILE A 87 -1.92 -17.47 7.94
C ILE A 87 -1.68 -17.69 6.43
N PRO A 88 -1.27 -18.92 6.02
CA PRO A 88 -1.02 -19.24 4.62
C PRO A 88 -2.21 -18.98 3.67
N PRO A 89 -3.48 -19.26 4.05
CA PRO A 89 -4.63 -18.99 3.18
C PRO A 89 -4.77 -17.51 2.81
N LEU A 90 -4.51 -16.61 3.77
CA LEU A 90 -4.62 -15.17 3.56
C LEU A 90 -3.48 -14.65 2.69
N ASN A 91 -2.27 -15.16 2.90
CA ASN A 91 -1.13 -14.82 2.07
C ASN A 91 -1.29 -15.33 0.63
N HIS A 92 -1.89 -16.50 0.43
CA HIS A 92 -2.19 -17.00 -0.91
C HIS A 92 -3.27 -16.17 -1.62
N PHE A 93 -4.33 -15.77 -0.91
CA PHE A 93 -5.39 -14.92 -1.45
C PHE A 93 -4.87 -13.55 -1.90
N LEU A 94 -3.91 -12.98 -1.16
CA LEU A 94 -3.27 -11.72 -1.48
C LEU A 94 -2.02 -11.87 -2.37
N GLU A 95 -1.71 -13.09 -2.80
CA GLU A 95 -0.55 -13.43 -3.62
C GLU A 95 0.78 -12.91 -3.04
N LEU A 96 0.89 -12.94 -1.70
CA LEU A 96 2.04 -12.50 -0.93
C LEU A 96 3.06 -13.65 -0.83
N MET A 97 4.30 -13.34 -1.19
CA MET A 97 5.42 -14.27 -1.04
C MET A 97 5.95 -14.23 0.39
N VAL A 98 6.28 -15.39 0.95
CA VAL A 98 6.89 -15.46 2.29
C VAL A 98 8.22 -14.73 2.27
N LEU A 99 8.36 -13.75 3.17
CA LEU A 99 9.58 -12.97 3.32
C LEU A 99 10.67 -13.82 3.99
N PRO A 100 11.93 -13.79 3.51
CA PRO A 100 13.05 -14.38 4.21
C PRO A 100 13.26 -13.68 5.56
N ASP A 101 13.74 -14.41 6.56
CA ASP A 101 13.78 -13.96 7.97
C ASP A 101 14.46 -12.60 8.17
N ASP A 102 15.58 -12.37 7.50
CA ASP A 102 16.32 -11.10 7.57
C ASP A 102 15.50 -9.91 7.06
N LEU A 103 14.81 -10.10 5.94
CA LEU A 103 13.99 -9.05 5.33
C LEU A 103 12.70 -8.84 6.13
N ARG A 104 12.09 -9.94 6.59
CA ARG A 104 10.90 -9.91 7.45
C ARG A 104 11.14 -9.07 8.69
N ASN A 105 12.23 -9.32 9.41
CA ASN A 105 12.54 -8.59 10.64
C ASN A 105 12.80 -7.10 10.37
N ARG A 106 13.46 -6.76 9.24
CA ARG A 106 13.66 -5.36 8.83
C ARG A 106 12.36 -4.66 8.49
N VAL A 107 11.47 -5.32 7.74
CA VAL A 107 10.15 -4.77 7.36
C VAL A 107 9.26 -4.62 8.59
N LEU A 108 9.21 -5.62 9.46
CA LEU A 108 8.48 -5.55 10.73
C LEU A 108 9.00 -4.43 11.63
N GLY A 109 10.31 -4.28 11.75
CA GLY A 109 10.93 -3.17 12.49
C GLY A 109 10.58 -1.81 11.89
N PHE A 110 10.64 -1.68 10.57
CA PHE A 110 10.22 -0.48 9.86
C PHE A 110 8.74 -0.14 10.12
N LEU A 111 7.85 -1.12 9.99
CA LEU A 111 6.41 -0.96 10.25
C LEU A 111 6.12 -0.56 11.71
N CYS A 112 6.82 -1.16 12.67
CA CYS A 112 6.72 -0.77 14.09
C CYS A 112 7.08 0.70 14.30
N ILE A 113 8.21 1.14 13.74
CA ILE A 113 8.71 2.51 13.89
C ILE A 113 7.77 3.49 13.20
N HIS A 114 7.36 3.18 11.96
CA HIS A 114 6.47 4.02 11.17
C HIS A 114 5.11 4.22 11.84
N ASN A 115 4.47 3.15 12.30
CA ASN A 115 3.17 3.24 12.96
C ASN A 115 3.26 3.96 14.31
N LYS A 116 4.35 3.82 15.07
CA LYS A 116 4.58 4.63 16.29
C LYS A 116 4.70 6.11 15.96
N ALA A 117 5.51 6.46 14.96
CA ALA A 117 5.75 7.86 14.58
C ALA A 117 4.43 8.56 14.23
N SER A 118 3.57 7.90 13.47
CA SER A 118 2.26 8.44 13.10
C SER A 118 1.34 8.71 14.29
N ILE A 119 1.43 7.94 15.38
CA ILE A 119 0.61 8.13 16.58
C ILE A 119 1.17 9.26 17.44
N ILE A 120 2.49 9.44 17.47
CA ILE A 120 3.17 10.49 18.24
C ILE A 120 2.90 11.87 17.63
N ASP A 121 2.87 11.98 16.30
CA ASP A 121 2.56 13.25 15.61
C ASP A 121 1.13 13.77 15.91
N GLU A 122 0.23 12.93 16.42
CA GLU A 122 -1.12 13.33 16.81
C GLU A 122 -1.29 13.62 18.33
N ALA A 123 -0.35 13.17 19.18
CA ALA A 123 -0.41 13.32 20.63
C ALA A 123 0.13 14.68 21.12
#